data_AF-A0AAW9BUR1-F1
#
_entry.id   AF-A0AAW9BUR1-F1
#
_cell.length_a   1.000
_cell.length_b   1.000
_cell.length_c   1.000
_cell.angle_alpha   90.00
_cell.angle_beta   90.00
_cell.angle_gamma   90.00
#
_symmetry.space_group_name_H-M   'P 1'
#
loop_
_entity.id
_entity.type
_entity.pdbx_description
1 polymer ?
#
loop_
_entity_poly.entity_id
_entity_poly.type
_entity_poly.pdbx_seq_one_letter_code
_entity_poly.pdbx_strand_id
1 'polypeptide(L)'
;TLLTIGDGLVAQIPSLLLSIAAAMMVTRQNTDEDMGEQLVFQMFDNPKALMITAAILGVMGIVPGMPHFAFLTLAVAAGAGAYLIDKRQKQKAKEPALPAKAEDGSEPISQRELSWDDVQPVDIIGLEVGYRLIPLVDRDQGGELLERVKGVRKKLSQDFGFLIPAVHIRDNLELTPNSYRITLMGVAVGEAEIRPDQELAINPGQVYGMIDGEPTMDPAFGLEAVWIREEQREHAQALGYTVVDSSTVLATHLSQLLTNNASQLIGHEEVENLLE
;
A
#
# COMPACT_ATOMS: atom_id res chain seq x y z
N THR A 1 9.11 46.66 36.56
CA THR A 1 8.31 46.23 35.40
C THR A 1 9.17 45.79 34.21
N LEU A 2 10.42 46.25 34.06
CA LEU A 2 11.36 45.76 33.02
C LEU A 2 11.82 44.29 33.17
N LEU A 3 11.69 43.69 34.37
CA LEU A 3 12.17 42.32 34.65
C LEU A 3 11.18 41.20 34.31
N THR A 4 9.88 41.48 34.18
CA THR A 4 8.85 40.41 34.04
C THR A 4 8.67 39.94 32.59
N ILE A 5 8.94 40.82 31.62
CA ILE A 5 8.91 40.47 30.18
C ILE A 5 10.14 39.63 29.81
N GLY A 6 11.28 39.91 30.44
CA GLY A 6 12.52 39.14 30.24
C GLY A 6 12.39 37.70 30.70
N ASP A 7 11.77 37.47 31.86
CA ASP A 7 11.64 36.13 32.45
C ASP A 7 10.70 35.22 31.64
N GLY A 8 9.59 35.79 31.12
CA GLY A 8 8.70 35.09 30.19
C GLY A 8 9.39 34.68 28.89
N LEU A 9 10.15 35.60 28.26
CA LEU A 9 10.91 35.30 27.05
C LEU A 9 12.03 34.25 27.29
N VAL A 10 12.72 34.32 28.43
CA VAL A 10 13.80 33.39 28.80
C VAL A 10 13.27 31.99 29.09
N ALA A 11 12.05 31.83 29.61
CA ALA A 11 11.43 30.53 29.84
C ALA A 11 10.73 29.95 28.59
N GLN A 12 10.20 30.80 27.72
CA GLN A 12 9.29 30.38 26.65
C GLN A 12 10.00 30.06 25.34
N ILE A 13 11.12 30.72 25.04
CA ILE A 13 11.95 30.38 23.88
C ILE A 13 12.51 28.95 24.01
N PRO A 14 13.13 28.54 25.13
CA PRO A 14 13.69 27.19 25.25
C PRO A 14 12.62 26.10 25.23
N SER A 15 11.47 26.31 25.87
CA SER A 15 10.39 25.32 25.90
C SER A 15 9.74 25.12 24.52
N LEU A 16 9.58 26.18 23.74
CA LEU A 16 9.11 26.07 22.35
C LEU A 16 10.14 25.32 21.48
N LEU A 17 11.42 25.65 21.60
CA LEU A 17 12.50 24.96 20.88
C LEU A 17 12.56 23.48 21.24
N LEU A 18 12.44 23.14 22.53
CA LEU A 18 12.42 21.75 22.99
C LEU A 18 11.22 20.97 22.45
N SER A 19 10.03 21.58 22.46
CA SER A 19 8.79 20.97 21.94
C SER A 19 8.89 20.70 20.45
N ILE A 20 9.36 21.67 19.67
CA ILE A 20 9.53 21.53 18.21
C ILE A 20 10.62 20.49 17.90
N ALA A 21 11.72 20.48 18.64
CA ALA A 21 12.78 19.49 18.48
C ALA A 21 12.31 18.06 18.81
N ALA A 22 11.51 17.89 19.87
CA ALA A 22 10.92 16.60 20.22
C ALA A 22 9.90 16.15 19.16
N ALA A 23 9.04 17.05 18.67
CA ALA A 23 8.11 16.76 17.58
C ALA A 23 8.85 16.31 16.31
N MET A 24 9.91 17.04 15.93
CA MET A 24 10.76 16.66 14.80
C MET A 24 11.46 15.31 15.00
N MET A 25 11.93 15.02 16.22
CA MET A 25 12.57 13.75 16.56
C MET A 25 11.58 12.57 16.49
N VAL A 26 10.30 12.78 16.83
CA VAL A 26 9.26 11.75 16.75
C VAL A 26 8.77 11.53 15.32
N THR A 27 8.71 12.58 14.49
CA THR A 27 8.41 12.46 13.06
C THR A 27 9.58 11.95 12.22
N ARG A 28 10.73 11.63 12.86
CA ARG A 28 11.90 11.03 12.23
C ARG A 28 11.61 9.55 11.94
N GLN A 29 10.91 9.30 10.85
CA GLN A 29 10.85 8.00 10.21
C GLN A 29 11.02 8.26 8.70
N ASN A 30 12.13 7.75 8.13
CA ASN A 30 12.32 7.49 6.69
C ASN A 30 13.01 8.52 5.75
N THR A 31 13.94 9.38 6.19
CA THR A 31 14.83 10.07 5.21
C THR A 31 16.29 10.15 5.69
N ASP A 32 17.23 9.81 4.78
CA ASP A 32 18.69 9.78 5.01
C ASP A 32 19.39 11.14 4.71
N GLU A 33 18.65 12.17 4.31
CA GLU A 33 19.20 13.51 4.09
C GLU A 33 19.33 14.30 5.40
N ASP A 34 20.36 15.16 5.46
CA ASP A 34 20.59 16.08 6.57
C ASP A 34 19.42 17.08 6.65
N MET A 35 18.41 16.78 7.48
CA MET A 35 17.20 17.58 7.68
C MET A 35 17.50 19.06 7.93
N GLY A 36 18.65 19.39 8.55
CA GLY A 36 19.09 20.76 8.75
C GLY A 36 19.31 21.53 7.44
N GLU A 37 19.83 20.86 6.41
CA GLU A 37 20.03 21.44 5.09
C GLU A 37 18.68 21.66 4.39
N GLN A 38 17.79 20.68 4.38
CA GLN A 38 16.44 20.81 3.84
C GLN A 38 15.62 21.91 4.53
N LEU A 39 15.67 22.02 5.86
CA LEU A 39 14.92 23.04 6.61
C LEU A 39 15.40 24.45 6.28
N VAL A 40 16.71 24.64 6.17
CA VAL A 40 17.31 25.91 5.73
C VAL A 40 16.83 26.20 4.30
N PHE A 41 16.95 25.25 3.37
CA PHE A 41 16.48 25.45 2.01
C PHE A 41 14.97 25.77 1.93
N GLN A 42 14.11 25.04 2.64
CA GLN A 42 12.66 25.28 2.61
C GLN A 42 12.24 26.59 3.28
N MET A 43 12.89 27.00 4.37
CA MET A 43 12.62 28.31 5.00
C MET A 43 13.00 29.47 4.09
N PHE A 44 14.11 29.35 3.36
CA PHE A 44 14.59 30.37 2.43
C PHE A 44 14.02 30.26 1.01
N ASP A 45 13.31 29.19 0.66
CA ASP A 45 12.67 29.02 -0.64
C ASP A 45 11.14 29.22 -0.61
N ASN A 46 10.53 29.39 0.58
CA ASN A 46 9.10 29.72 0.69
C ASN A 46 8.87 31.23 0.94
N PRO A 47 8.52 32.02 -0.09
CA PRO A 47 8.36 33.47 0.05
C PRO A 47 7.22 33.85 1.01
N LYS A 48 6.20 32.99 1.18
CA LYS A 48 5.10 33.24 2.13
C LYS A 48 5.57 33.22 3.58
N ALA A 49 6.46 32.29 3.93
CA ALA A 49 7.00 32.18 5.29
C ALA A 49 7.79 33.45 5.66
N LEU A 50 8.71 33.88 4.79
CA LEU A 50 9.49 35.11 4.96
C LEU A 50 8.62 36.37 5.04
N MET A 51 7.53 36.45 4.27
CA MET A 51 6.59 37.58 4.36
C MET A 51 5.88 37.66 5.72
N ILE A 52 5.44 36.53 6.26
CA ILE A 52 4.78 36.47 7.58
C ILE A 52 5.78 36.90 8.66
N THR A 53 7.02 36.41 8.59
CA THR A 53 8.10 36.82 9.50
C THR A 53 8.38 38.32 9.42
N ALA A 54 8.48 38.88 8.20
CA ALA A 54 8.68 40.32 8.01
C ALA A 54 7.54 41.15 8.61
N ALA A 55 6.28 40.70 8.47
CA ALA A 55 5.13 41.37 9.04
C ALA A 55 5.16 41.37 10.58
N ILE A 56 5.45 40.22 11.20
CA ILE A 56 5.55 40.10 12.67
C ILE A 56 6.70 40.99 13.20
N LEU A 57 7.88 40.94 12.57
CA LEU A 57 9.02 41.79 12.94
C LEU A 57 8.68 43.28 12.77
N GLY A 58 7.94 43.65 11.73
CA GLY A 58 7.48 45.01 11.51
C GLY A 58 6.53 45.49 12.61
N VAL A 59 5.55 44.66 13.00
CA VAL A 59 4.63 44.96 14.11
C VAL A 59 5.40 45.10 15.43
N MET A 60 6.30 44.17 15.75
CA MET A 60 7.14 44.25 16.95
C MET A 60 8.05 45.48 16.94
N GLY A 61 8.55 45.86 15.77
CA GLY A 61 9.38 47.05 15.56
C GLY A 61 8.63 48.38 15.70
N ILE A 62 7.30 48.38 15.87
CA ILE A 62 6.49 49.58 16.14
C ILE A 62 6.10 49.66 17.63
N VAL A 63 6.21 48.55 18.39
CA VAL A 63 5.84 48.51 19.81
C VAL A 63 6.83 49.31 20.66
N PRO A 64 6.38 50.33 21.41
CA PRO A 64 7.26 51.17 22.24
C PRO A 64 7.89 50.35 23.38
N GLY A 65 9.21 50.47 23.54
CA GLY A 65 9.99 49.75 24.55
C GLY A 65 10.87 48.62 24.02
N MET A 66 10.77 48.30 22.73
CA MET A 66 11.65 47.35 22.03
C MET A 66 12.70 48.08 21.17
N PRO A 67 13.86 47.46 20.84
CA PRO A 67 14.86 48.03 19.94
C PRO A 67 14.32 48.22 18.51
N HIS A 68 13.58 49.31 18.28
CA HIS A 68 12.89 49.60 17.00
C HIS A 68 13.81 49.47 15.79
N PHE A 69 15.04 49.97 15.88
CA PHE A 69 16.02 49.92 14.81
C PHE A 69 16.39 48.48 14.41
N ALA A 70 16.56 47.56 15.36
CA ALA A 70 16.92 46.17 15.07
C ALA A 70 15.77 45.40 14.42
N PHE A 71 14.55 45.56 14.93
CA PHE A 71 13.38 44.84 14.39
C PHE A 71 12.94 45.37 13.03
N LEU A 72 12.98 46.69 12.80
CA LEU A 72 12.63 47.27 11.51
C LEU A 72 13.66 46.94 10.42
N THR A 73 14.97 46.91 10.74
CA THR A 73 16.01 46.50 9.78
C THR A 73 15.86 45.03 9.38
N LEU A 74 15.60 44.14 10.34
CA LEU A 74 15.35 42.72 10.06
C LEU A 74 14.04 42.50 9.28
N ALA A 75 12.98 43.27 9.57
CA ALA A 75 11.73 43.22 8.82
C ALA A 75 11.94 43.59 7.34
N VAL A 76 12.70 44.66 7.09
CA VAL A 76 13.03 45.09 5.72
C VAL A 76 13.91 44.05 5.02
N ALA A 77 14.91 43.48 5.69
CA ALA A 77 15.76 42.44 5.13
C ALA A 77 14.97 41.17 4.75
N ALA A 78 14.10 40.70 5.64
CA ALA A 78 13.23 39.55 5.40
C ALA A 78 12.22 39.81 4.27
N GLY A 79 11.61 41.00 4.24
CA GLY A 79 10.69 41.40 3.17
C GLY A 79 11.37 41.52 1.80
N ALA A 80 12.59 42.08 1.76
CA ALA A 80 13.41 42.14 0.55
C ALA A 80 13.80 40.74 0.06
N GLY A 81 14.18 39.85 0.98
CA GLY A 81 14.45 38.43 0.69
C GLY A 81 13.24 37.75 0.05
N ALA A 82 12.07 37.86 0.68
CA ALA A 82 10.82 37.30 0.17
C ALA A 82 10.51 37.77 -1.26
N TYR A 83 10.67 39.07 -1.52
CA TYR A 83 10.41 39.67 -2.83
C TYR A 83 11.37 39.15 -3.90
N LEU A 84 12.65 38.97 -3.57
CA LEU A 84 13.65 38.41 -4.50
C LEU A 84 13.36 36.94 -4.83
N ILE A 85 12.93 36.15 -3.86
CA ILE A 85 12.56 34.74 -4.04
C ILE A 85 11.29 34.61 -4.88
N ASP A 86 10.24 35.36 -4.56
CA ASP A 86 8.99 35.39 -5.33
C ASP A 86 9.23 35.84 -6.78
N LYS A 87 10.12 36.82 -6.99
CA LYS A 87 10.52 37.25 -8.33
C LYS A 87 11.28 36.16 -9.09
N ARG A 88 12.19 35.43 -8.44
CA ARG A 88 12.92 34.30 -9.04
C ARG A 88 11.99 33.14 -9.39
N GLN A 89 11.04 32.81 -8.54
CA GLN A 89 10.05 31.75 -8.78
C GLN A 89 9.10 32.13 -9.93
N LYS A 90 8.65 33.38 -9.98
CA LYS A 90 7.84 33.90 -11.10
C LYS A 90 8.61 34.03 -12.42
N GLN A 91 9.94 34.19 -12.37
CA GLN A 91 10.79 34.16 -13.56
C GLN A 91 10.98 32.73 -14.09
N LYS A 92 11.24 31.75 -13.22
CA LYS A 92 11.26 30.32 -13.59
C LYS A 92 9.90 29.84 -14.14
N ALA A 93 8.79 30.39 -13.66
CA ALA A 93 7.45 30.07 -14.15
C ALA A 93 7.04 30.80 -15.45
N LYS A 94 7.85 31.75 -15.95
CA LYS A 94 7.55 32.56 -17.15
C LYS A 94 8.47 32.27 -18.34
N GLU A 95 9.42 31.35 -18.22
CA GLU A 95 10.09 30.82 -19.40
C GLU A 95 9.11 29.96 -20.21
N PRO A 96 8.92 30.23 -21.52
CA PRO A 96 8.10 29.38 -22.37
C PRO A 96 8.74 28.01 -22.44
N ALA A 97 7.97 26.96 -22.16
CA ALA A 97 8.34 25.59 -22.48
C ALA A 97 8.57 25.48 -23.99
N LEU A 98 9.83 25.58 -24.41
CA LEU A 98 10.28 25.08 -25.70
C LEU A 98 10.15 23.55 -25.66
N PRO A 99 9.70 22.90 -26.76
CA PRO A 99 9.76 21.45 -26.84
C PRO A 99 11.23 21.06 -26.84
N ALA A 100 11.69 20.49 -25.73
CA ALA A 100 13.03 19.93 -25.62
C ALA A 100 13.14 18.78 -26.63
N LYS A 101 13.74 19.09 -27.78
CA LYS A 101 14.44 18.11 -28.60
C LYS A 101 15.47 17.43 -27.70
N ALA A 102 15.44 16.10 -27.74
CA ALA A 102 16.48 15.24 -27.22
C ALA A 102 17.84 15.68 -27.79
N GLU A 103 18.68 16.26 -26.94
CA GLU A 103 20.12 16.25 -27.08
C GLU A 103 20.68 15.79 -25.74
N ASP A 104 20.96 14.49 -25.71
CA ASP A 104 22.16 13.86 -25.14
C ASP A 104 22.93 14.71 -24.12
N GLY A 105 22.31 14.91 -22.96
CA GLY A 105 22.95 15.24 -21.71
C GLY A 105 22.85 13.99 -20.85
N SER A 106 23.85 13.13 -20.96
CA SER A 106 24.15 12.11 -19.97
C SER A 106 24.43 12.78 -18.62
N GLU A 107 23.37 13.18 -17.91
CA GLU A 107 23.38 13.02 -16.47
C GLU A 107 23.57 11.51 -16.25
N PRO A 108 24.53 11.07 -15.42
CA PRO A 108 24.44 9.71 -14.95
C PRO A 108 23.02 9.62 -14.40
N ILE A 109 22.26 8.65 -14.91
CA ILE A 109 21.16 8.08 -14.16
C ILE A 109 21.82 7.85 -12.80
N SER A 110 21.60 8.76 -11.84
CA SER A 110 21.72 8.34 -10.47
C SER A 110 20.70 7.22 -10.48
N GLN A 111 21.23 6.00 -10.45
CA GLN A 111 20.48 4.89 -9.93
C GLN A 111 19.87 5.52 -8.70
N ARG A 112 18.56 5.80 -8.73
CA ARG A 112 17.85 6.09 -7.50
C ARG A 112 18.29 4.95 -6.61
N GLU A 113 19.14 5.27 -5.65
CA GLU A 113 19.55 4.27 -4.67
C GLU A 113 18.22 3.81 -4.09
N LEU A 114 17.99 2.49 -4.15
CA LEU A 114 16.73 1.91 -3.69
C LEU A 114 16.46 2.49 -2.30
N SER A 115 15.41 3.30 -2.19
CA SER A 115 14.99 3.88 -0.92
C SER A 115 14.17 2.83 -0.17
N TRP A 116 14.05 3.00 1.14
CA TRP A 116 13.05 2.24 1.91
C TRP A 116 11.63 2.43 1.37
N ASP A 117 11.36 3.53 0.67
CA ASP A 117 10.10 3.80 -0.03
C ASP A 117 9.87 2.87 -1.24
N ASP A 118 10.92 2.26 -1.79
CA ASP A 118 10.83 1.29 -2.90
C ASP A 118 10.56 -0.14 -2.38
N VAL A 119 10.62 -0.36 -1.06
CA VAL A 119 10.26 -1.64 -0.44
C VAL A 119 8.74 -1.71 -0.35
N GLN A 120 8.14 -2.37 -1.35
CA GLN A 120 6.72 -2.71 -1.34
C GLN A 120 6.40 -3.55 -0.08
N PRO A 121 5.39 -3.17 0.72
CA PRO A 121 4.91 -4.01 1.80
C PRO A 121 4.54 -5.39 1.26
N VAL A 122 4.96 -6.43 1.96
CA VAL A 122 4.64 -7.80 1.57
C VAL A 122 3.17 -8.05 1.89
N ASP A 123 2.40 -8.46 0.88
CA ASP A 123 1.01 -8.85 1.07
C ASP A 123 0.92 -10.02 2.05
N ILE A 124 0.10 -9.87 3.11
CA ILE A 124 -0.13 -10.94 4.09
C ILE A 124 -0.77 -12.15 3.41
N ILE A 125 -1.75 -11.92 2.53
CA ILE A 125 -2.38 -12.95 1.71
C ILE A 125 -2.35 -12.51 0.25
N GLY A 126 -1.61 -13.25 -0.58
CA GLY A 126 -1.54 -13.03 -2.02
C GLY A 126 -2.13 -14.20 -2.81
N LEU A 127 -2.82 -13.89 -3.89
CA LEU A 127 -3.28 -14.84 -4.89
C LEU A 127 -2.73 -14.40 -6.26
N GLU A 128 -1.76 -15.17 -6.75
CA GLU A 128 -1.18 -15.00 -8.07
C GLU A 128 -1.91 -15.89 -9.07
N VAL A 129 -2.28 -15.35 -10.23
CA VAL A 129 -3.02 -16.07 -11.25
C VAL A 129 -2.31 -16.03 -12.61
N GLY A 130 -2.28 -17.17 -13.30
CA GLY A 130 -1.86 -17.24 -14.69
C GLY A 130 -2.84 -16.53 -15.62
N TYR A 131 -2.39 -16.15 -16.82
CA TYR A 131 -3.16 -15.25 -17.68
C TYR A 131 -4.51 -15.82 -18.15
N ARG A 132 -4.70 -17.16 -18.24
CA ARG A 132 -6.01 -17.75 -18.61
C ARG A 132 -7.03 -17.67 -17.48
N LEU A 133 -6.61 -17.35 -16.27
CA LEU A 133 -7.47 -17.23 -15.10
C LEU A 133 -7.89 -15.77 -14.85
N ILE A 134 -7.32 -14.80 -15.56
CA ILE A 134 -7.67 -13.37 -15.45
C ILE A 134 -9.18 -13.12 -15.58
N PRO A 135 -9.91 -13.74 -16.53
CA PRO A 135 -11.36 -13.54 -16.63
C PRO A 135 -12.13 -13.96 -15.37
N LEU A 136 -11.61 -14.90 -14.57
CA LEU A 136 -12.25 -15.32 -13.32
C LEU A 136 -12.16 -14.25 -12.23
N VAL A 137 -11.17 -13.36 -12.31
CA VAL A 137 -10.89 -12.32 -11.30
C VAL A 137 -11.27 -10.91 -11.75
N ASP A 138 -11.66 -10.71 -13.01
CA ASP A 138 -12.06 -9.42 -13.54
C ASP A 138 -13.57 -9.18 -13.39
N ARG A 139 -13.95 -8.10 -12.70
CA ARG A 139 -15.37 -7.73 -12.51
C ARG A 139 -16.07 -7.37 -13.81
N ASP A 140 -15.35 -6.71 -14.72
CA ASP A 140 -15.93 -6.23 -15.97
C ASP A 140 -16.25 -7.39 -16.93
N GLN A 141 -15.59 -8.53 -16.72
CA GLN A 141 -15.80 -9.78 -17.45
C GLN A 141 -16.77 -10.74 -16.73
N GLY A 142 -17.36 -10.33 -15.59
CA GLY A 142 -18.25 -11.18 -14.81
C GLY A 142 -17.53 -12.22 -13.94
N GLY A 143 -16.27 -11.97 -13.56
CA GLY A 143 -15.45 -12.86 -12.76
C GLY A 143 -16.04 -13.16 -11.38
N GLU A 144 -16.47 -14.41 -11.18
CA GLU A 144 -17.09 -14.87 -9.94
C GLU A 144 -16.09 -15.06 -8.79
N LEU A 145 -14.79 -15.16 -9.07
CA LEU A 145 -13.80 -15.50 -8.05
C LEU A 145 -13.71 -14.43 -6.97
N LEU A 146 -13.83 -13.16 -7.34
CA LEU A 146 -13.80 -12.05 -6.39
C LEU A 146 -14.90 -12.14 -5.33
N GLU A 147 -16.11 -12.54 -5.73
CA GLU A 147 -17.23 -12.69 -4.80
C GLU A 147 -17.02 -13.89 -3.88
N ARG A 148 -16.50 -15.00 -4.42
CA ARG A 148 -16.20 -16.21 -3.66
C ARG A 148 -15.08 -15.98 -2.64
N VAL A 149 -14.01 -15.28 -3.03
CA VAL A 149 -12.90 -14.89 -2.13
C VAL A 149 -13.41 -13.99 -1.00
N LYS A 150 -14.28 -13.01 -1.30
CA LYS A 150 -14.95 -12.21 -0.26
C LYS A 150 -15.81 -13.07 0.67
N GLY A 151 -16.54 -14.04 0.11
CA GLY A 151 -17.33 -15.00 0.87
C GLY A 151 -16.49 -15.85 1.83
N VAL A 152 -15.37 -16.39 1.35
CA VAL A 152 -14.39 -17.13 2.16
C VAL A 152 -13.87 -16.26 3.30
N ARG A 153 -13.39 -15.04 3.01
CA ARG A 153 -12.90 -14.10 4.01
C ARG A 153 -13.96 -13.80 5.08
N LYS A 154 -15.21 -13.55 4.67
CA LYS A 154 -16.32 -13.29 5.59
C LYS A 154 -16.60 -14.49 6.49
N LYS A 155 -16.70 -15.69 5.91
CA LYS A 155 -16.95 -16.92 6.67
C LYS A 155 -15.85 -17.19 7.68
N LEU A 156 -14.59 -17.17 7.25
CA LEU A 156 -13.45 -17.42 8.15
C LEU A 156 -13.36 -16.37 9.26
N SER A 157 -13.66 -15.11 8.96
CA SER A 157 -13.68 -14.07 10.01
C SER A 157 -14.76 -14.33 11.06
N GLN A 158 -15.91 -14.85 10.65
CA GLN A 158 -16.99 -15.25 11.57
C GLN A 158 -16.61 -16.50 12.39
N ASP A 159 -15.97 -17.47 11.75
CA ASP A 159 -15.59 -18.74 12.39
C ASP A 159 -14.43 -18.55 13.40
N PHE A 160 -13.45 -17.68 13.09
CA PHE A 160 -12.30 -17.43 13.97
C PHE A 160 -12.49 -16.29 14.95
N GLY A 161 -13.46 -15.40 14.72
CA GLY A 161 -13.75 -14.28 15.61
C GLY A 161 -12.83 -13.08 15.45
N PHE A 162 -12.01 -13.03 14.40
CA PHE A 162 -11.19 -11.85 14.03
C PHE A 162 -11.26 -11.60 12.53
N LEU A 163 -10.99 -10.36 12.11
CA LEU A 163 -11.07 -10.00 10.70
C LEU A 163 -9.89 -10.56 9.91
N ILE A 164 -10.15 -11.45 8.96
CA ILE A 164 -9.12 -11.98 8.08
C ILE A 164 -8.59 -10.85 7.17
N PRO A 165 -7.27 -10.75 6.93
CA PRO A 165 -6.70 -9.77 6.00
C PRO A 165 -7.28 -9.85 4.59
N ALA A 166 -7.15 -8.77 3.82
CA ALA A 166 -7.59 -8.76 2.43
C ALA A 166 -6.70 -9.68 1.57
N VAL A 167 -7.29 -10.36 0.59
CA VAL A 167 -6.58 -11.18 -0.39
C VAL A 167 -6.21 -10.30 -1.58
N HIS A 168 -4.93 -10.05 -1.78
CA HIS A 168 -4.42 -9.29 -2.91
C HIS A 168 -4.27 -10.21 -4.12
N ILE A 169 -4.96 -9.88 -5.20
CA ILE A 169 -4.98 -10.70 -6.42
C ILE A 169 -4.16 -9.98 -7.48
N ARG A 170 -3.20 -10.68 -8.06
CA ARG A 170 -2.30 -10.15 -9.10
C ARG A 170 -2.08 -11.19 -10.18
N ASP A 171 -1.95 -10.75 -11.42
CA ASP A 171 -1.50 -11.61 -12.50
C ASP A 171 0.00 -11.88 -12.35
N ASN A 172 0.40 -13.10 -12.69
CA ASN A 172 1.81 -13.48 -12.74
C ASN A 172 2.07 -14.21 -14.07
N LEU A 173 2.77 -13.54 -14.98
CA LEU A 173 3.09 -14.07 -16.30
C LEU A 173 4.16 -15.17 -16.28
N GLU A 174 4.85 -15.37 -15.14
CA GLU A 174 5.79 -16.47 -14.95
C GLU A 174 5.08 -17.80 -14.62
N LEU A 175 3.83 -17.74 -14.16
CA LEU A 175 3.01 -18.93 -13.90
C LEU A 175 2.54 -19.59 -15.20
N THR A 176 2.29 -20.90 -15.14
CA THR A 176 1.66 -21.58 -16.29
C THR A 176 0.27 -20.98 -16.53
N PRO A 177 -0.24 -20.97 -17.77
CA PRO A 177 -1.47 -20.25 -18.14
C PRO A 177 -2.67 -20.52 -17.22
N ASN A 178 -2.79 -21.78 -16.78
CA ASN A 178 -3.90 -22.35 -16.04
C ASN A 178 -3.61 -22.52 -14.54
N SER A 179 -2.44 -22.10 -14.07
CA SER A 179 -2.04 -22.22 -12.67
C SER A 179 -2.37 -20.98 -11.87
N TYR A 180 -2.55 -21.19 -10.57
CA TYR A 180 -2.59 -20.12 -9.58
C TYR A 180 -1.70 -20.52 -8.40
N ARG A 181 -1.21 -19.51 -7.68
CA ARG A 181 -0.39 -19.66 -6.49
C ARG A 181 -0.95 -18.81 -5.36
N ILE A 182 -1.07 -19.41 -4.19
CA ILE A 182 -1.47 -18.73 -2.96
C ILE A 182 -0.21 -18.51 -2.12
N THR A 183 -0.02 -17.26 -1.68
CA THR A 183 1.11 -16.85 -0.88
C THR A 183 0.65 -16.30 0.46
N LEU A 184 1.40 -16.59 1.52
CA LEU A 184 1.25 -15.97 2.83
C LEU A 184 2.55 -15.25 3.17
N MET A 185 2.47 -13.95 3.46
CA MET A 185 3.64 -13.11 3.73
C MET A 185 4.73 -13.29 2.64
N GLY A 186 4.30 -13.34 1.37
CA GLY A 186 5.18 -13.52 0.21
C GLY A 186 5.71 -14.95 -0.02
N VAL A 187 5.44 -15.90 0.87
CA VAL A 187 5.88 -17.30 0.73
C VAL A 187 4.77 -18.13 0.09
N ALA A 188 5.10 -18.89 -0.96
CA ALA A 188 4.16 -19.80 -1.60
C ALA A 188 3.73 -20.93 -0.63
N VAL A 189 2.44 -21.02 -0.34
CA VAL A 189 1.86 -22.04 0.55
C VAL A 189 1.02 -23.08 -0.19
N GLY A 190 0.61 -22.77 -1.42
CA GLY A 190 -0.08 -23.71 -2.29
C GLY A 190 -0.08 -23.25 -3.73
N GLU A 191 -0.06 -24.21 -4.65
CA GLU A 191 -0.07 -23.99 -6.09
C GLU A 191 -0.85 -25.14 -6.73
N ALA A 192 -1.70 -24.82 -7.70
CA ALA A 192 -2.47 -25.82 -8.43
C ALA A 192 -2.87 -25.31 -9.83
N GLU A 193 -3.24 -26.24 -10.69
CA GLU A 193 -3.80 -25.94 -12.00
C GLU A 193 -5.31 -26.14 -12.01
N ILE A 194 -6.02 -25.25 -12.70
CA ILE A 194 -7.46 -25.36 -12.96
C ILE A 194 -7.76 -25.28 -14.45
N ARG A 195 -8.97 -25.68 -14.84
CA ARG A 195 -9.43 -25.66 -16.23
C ARG A 195 -10.66 -24.74 -16.28
N PRO A 196 -10.50 -23.44 -16.63
CA PRO A 196 -11.59 -22.46 -16.56
C PRO A 196 -12.86 -22.88 -17.30
N ASP A 197 -12.69 -23.63 -18.39
CA ASP A 197 -13.77 -24.07 -19.28
C ASP A 197 -14.36 -25.45 -18.89
N GLN A 198 -14.01 -25.98 -17.72
CA GLN A 198 -14.39 -27.31 -17.23
C GLN A 198 -14.80 -27.27 -15.76
N GLU A 199 -15.46 -28.33 -15.32
CA GLU A 199 -15.83 -28.56 -13.92
C GLU A 199 -15.01 -29.68 -13.32
N LEU A 200 -14.77 -29.61 -12.01
CA LEU A 200 -14.07 -30.63 -11.26
C LEU A 200 -15.09 -31.56 -10.60
N ALA A 201 -15.09 -32.83 -11.00
CA ALA A 201 -15.88 -33.87 -10.36
C ALA A 201 -15.02 -34.62 -9.33
N ILE A 202 -15.32 -34.39 -8.06
CA ILE A 202 -14.56 -34.92 -6.91
C ILE A 202 -15.22 -36.22 -6.42
N ASN A 203 -14.42 -37.26 -6.22
CA ASN A 203 -14.85 -38.54 -5.66
C ASN A 203 -14.77 -38.49 -4.11
N PRO A 204 -15.90 -38.48 -3.38
CA PRO A 204 -15.90 -38.51 -1.92
C PRO A 204 -15.66 -39.92 -1.34
N GLY A 205 -15.43 -40.93 -2.17
CA GLY A 205 -15.17 -42.33 -1.80
C GLY A 205 -16.35 -43.28 -2.02
N GLN A 206 -17.52 -42.80 -2.44
CA GLN A 206 -18.74 -43.59 -2.67
C GLN A 206 -19.34 -43.32 -4.06
N VAL A 207 -18.57 -43.55 -5.11
CA VAL A 207 -19.02 -43.40 -6.51
C VAL A 207 -19.40 -44.74 -7.14
N TYR A 208 -20.38 -44.72 -8.04
CA TYR A 208 -20.97 -45.92 -8.65
C TYR A 208 -20.44 -46.23 -10.07
N GLY A 209 -19.45 -45.47 -10.54
CA GLY A 209 -18.82 -45.65 -11.85
C GLY A 209 -17.71 -44.64 -12.07
N MET A 210 -16.89 -44.85 -13.11
CA MET A 210 -15.92 -43.85 -13.57
C MET A 210 -16.56 -42.96 -14.64
N ILE A 211 -16.08 -41.72 -14.72
CA ILE A 211 -16.48 -40.74 -15.73
C ILE A 211 -15.31 -40.44 -16.66
N ASP A 212 -15.62 -40.18 -17.93
CA ASP A 212 -14.62 -39.80 -18.92
C ASP A 212 -14.19 -38.34 -18.71
N GLY A 213 -12.88 -38.11 -18.58
CA GLY A 213 -12.28 -36.79 -18.42
C GLY A 213 -10.78 -36.85 -18.11
N GLU A 214 -10.19 -35.72 -17.76
CA GLU A 214 -8.77 -35.63 -17.38
C GLU A 214 -8.63 -35.90 -15.87
N PRO A 215 -7.99 -37.02 -15.45
CA PRO A 215 -7.83 -37.35 -14.03
C PRO A 215 -6.87 -36.37 -13.33
N THR A 216 -7.22 -35.99 -12.11
CA THR A 216 -6.46 -35.05 -11.27
C THR A 216 -6.72 -35.32 -9.79
N MET A 217 -6.20 -34.47 -8.91
CA MET A 217 -6.56 -34.44 -7.50
C MET A 217 -7.15 -33.08 -7.12
N ASP A 218 -8.10 -33.07 -6.20
CA ASP A 218 -8.59 -31.84 -5.58
C ASP A 218 -7.48 -31.18 -4.77
N PRO A 219 -7.16 -29.90 -5.00
CA PRO A 219 -6.05 -29.22 -4.32
C PRO A 219 -6.32 -28.94 -2.85
N ALA A 220 -7.58 -28.89 -2.39
CA ALA A 220 -7.90 -28.58 -1.00
C ALA A 220 -7.70 -29.80 -0.07
N PHE A 221 -8.15 -30.98 -0.50
CA PHE A 221 -8.21 -32.19 0.34
C PHE A 221 -7.41 -33.36 -0.22
N GLY A 222 -6.90 -33.27 -1.45
CA GLY A 222 -6.15 -34.36 -2.09
C GLY A 222 -7.02 -35.55 -2.52
N LEU A 223 -8.32 -35.33 -2.70
CA LEU A 223 -9.26 -36.36 -3.16
C LEU A 223 -9.08 -36.63 -4.65
N GLU A 224 -9.32 -37.88 -5.08
CA GLU A 224 -9.35 -38.21 -6.50
C GLU A 224 -10.46 -37.42 -7.21
N ALA A 225 -10.11 -36.78 -8.32
CA ALA A 225 -11.04 -35.96 -9.08
C ALA A 225 -10.79 -36.10 -10.58
N VAL A 226 -11.76 -35.65 -11.37
CA VAL A 226 -11.68 -35.68 -12.84
C VAL A 226 -12.22 -34.37 -13.38
N TRP A 227 -11.48 -33.74 -14.28
CA TRP A 227 -11.98 -32.60 -15.04
C TRP A 227 -12.93 -33.07 -16.13
N ILE A 228 -14.16 -32.56 -16.09
CA ILE A 228 -15.24 -32.90 -17.00
C ILE A 228 -15.80 -31.66 -17.69
N ARG A 229 -16.48 -31.86 -18.82
CA ARG A 229 -17.24 -30.79 -19.46
C ARG A 229 -18.52 -30.52 -18.67
N GLU A 230 -19.02 -29.30 -18.75
CA GLU A 230 -20.27 -28.89 -18.09
C GLU A 230 -21.46 -29.81 -18.45
N GLU A 231 -21.53 -30.28 -19.69
CA GLU A 231 -22.55 -31.23 -20.18
C GLU A 231 -22.58 -32.56 -19.39
N GLN A 232 -21.46 -32.96 -18.78
CA GLN A 232 -21.34 -34.21 -18.03
C GLN A 232 -21.71 -34.05 -16.55
N ARG A 233 -22.01 -32.82 -16.08
CA ARG A 233 -22.32 -32.50 -14.68
C ARG A 233 -23.40 -33.40 -14.09
N GLU A 234 -24.56 -33.45 -14.73
CA GLU A 234 -25.71 -34.23 -14.23
C GLU A 234 -25.38 -35.72 -14.15
N HIS A 235 -24.62 -36.23 -15.13
CA HIS A 235 -24.20 -37.62 -15.15
C HIS A 235 -23.21 -37.94 -14.02
N ALA A 236 -22.21 -37.09 -13.80
CA ALA A 236 -21.24 -37.26 -12.72
C ALA A 236 -21.93 -37.19 -11.34
N GLN A 237 -22.87 -36.26 -11.15
CA GLN A 237 -23.66 -36.17 -9.92
C GLN A 237 -24.52 -37.42 -9.70
N ALA A 238 -25.14 -37.97 -10.74
CA ALA A 238 -25.91 -39.22 -10.65
C ALA A 238 -25.06 -40.43 -10.24
N LEU A 239 -23.77 -40.41 -10.57
CA LEU A 239 -22.79 -41.43 -10.15
C LEU A 239 -22.22 -41.19 -8.75
N GLY A 240 -22.61 -40.11 -8.06
CA GLY A 240 -22.19 -39.80 -6.69
C GLY A 240 -20.99 -38.86 -6.57
N TYR A 241 -20.53 -38.25 -7.68
CA TYR A 241 -19.47 -37.24 -7.62
C TYR A 241 -19.99 -35.90 -7.12
N THR A 242 -19.14 -35.18 -6.38
CA THR A 242 -19.39 -33.76 -6.06
C THR A 242 -18.79 -32.91 -7.18
N VAL A 243 -19.63 -32.24 -7.96
CA VAL A 243 -19.19 -31.43 -9.11
C VAL A 243 -19.15 -29.96 -8.73
N VAL A 244 -18.02 -29.30 -8.97
CA VAL A 244 -17.77 -27.89 -8.64
C VAL A 244 -17.09 -27.16 -9.79
N ASP A 245 -17.39 -25.87 -9.94
CA ASP A 245 -16.74 -25.01 -10.94
C ASP A 245 -15.30 -24.62 -10.53
N SER A 246 -14.51 -24.17 -11.50
CA SER A 246 -13.11 -23.78 -11.28
C SER A 246 -12.91 -22.69 -10.22
N SER A 247 -13.82 -21.72 -10.15
CA SER A 247 -13.77 -20.65 -9.14
C SER A 247 -14.01 -21.17 -7.73
N THR A 248 -14.86 -22.19 -7.59
CA THR A 248 -15.15 -22.90 -6.34
C THR A 248 -13.95 -23.73 -5.90
N VAL A 249 -13.29 -24.43 -6.82
CA VAL A 249 -12.06 -25.18 -6.53
C VAL A 249 -11.00 -24.27 -5.91
N LEU A 250 -10.71 -23.14 -6.57
CA LEU A 250 -9.74 -22.16 -6.08
C LEU A 250 -10.16 -21.59 -4.72
N ALA A 251 -11.40 -21.15 -4.58
CA ALA A 251 -11.90 -20.56 -3.34
C ALA A 251 -11.86 -21.57 -2.16
N THR A 252 -12.13 -22.84 -2.44
CA THR A 252 -12.09 -23.92 -1.43
C THR A 252 -10.64 -24.19 -0.99
N HIS A 253 -9.71 -24.26 -1.95
CA HIS A 253 -8.28 -24.39 -1.64
C HIS A 253 -7.75 -23.21 -0.83
N LEU A 254 -8.12 -21.97 -1.21
CA LEU A 254 -7.79 -20.78 -0.43
C LEU A 254 -8.35 -20.86 0.99
N SER A 255 -9.63 -21.21 1.14
CA SER A 255 -10.26 -21.35 2.46
C SER A 255 -9.53 -22.36 3.33
N GLN A 256 -9.13 -23.50 2.75
CA GLN A 256 -8.44 -24.57 3.46
C GLN A 256 -7.04 -24.15 3.90
N LEU A 257 -6.27 -23.51 3.01
CA LEU A 257 -4.93 -23.00 3.34
C LEU A 257 -4.96 -21.91 4.41
N LEU A 258 -5.92 -20.99 4.34
CA LEU A 258 -6.09 -19.95 5.37
C LEU A 258 -6.51 -20.56 6.70
N THR A 259 -7.34 -21.61 6.69
CA THR A 259 -7.74 -22.32 7.91
C THR A 259 -6.54 -23.02 8.55
N ASN A 260 -5.74 -23.74 7.76
CA ASN A 260 -4.57 -24.45 8.25
C ASN A 260 -3.47 -23.52 8.76
N ASN A 261 -3.44 -22.27 8.29
CA ASN A 261 -2.45 -21.27 8.67
C ASN A 261 -3.05 -20.10 9.48
N ALA A 262 -4.23 -20.28 10.09
CA ALA A 262 -4.95 -19.19 10.77
C ALA A 262 -4.12 -18.53 11.88
N SER A 263 -3.26 -19.30 12.55
CA SER A 263 -2.35 -18.79 13.59
C SER A 263 -1.29 -17.81 13.08
N GLN A 264 -0.98 -17.83 11.78
CA GLN A 264 -0.05 -16.88 11.15
C GLN A 264 -0.75 -15.60 10.70
N LEU A 265 -2.09 -15.61 10.63
CA LEU A 265 -2.90 -14.47 10.18
C LEU A 265 -3.28 -13.52 11.32
N ILE A 266 -3.01 -13.89 12.58
CA ILE A 266 -3.24 -13.06 13.75
C ILE A 266 -1.94 -12.34 14.15
N GLY A 267 -1.80 -11.10 13.70
CA GLY A 267 -0.68 -10.23 14.01
C GLY A 267 -0.94 -9.30 15.19
N HIS A 268 -0.03 -8.34 15.37
CA HIS A 268 -0.19 -7.29 16.38
C HIS A 268 -1.45 -6.45 16.13
N GLU A 269 -1.66 -6.03 14.88
CA GLU A 269 -2.80 -5.20 14.49
C GLU A 269 -4.14 -5.92 14.74
N GLU A 270 -4.25 -7.20 14.41
CA GLU A 270 -5.47 -7.96 14.67
C GLU A 270 -5.74 -8.09 16.17
N VAL A 271 -4.71 -8.31 16.99
CA VAL A 271 -4.86 -8.40 18.46
C VAL A 271 -5.25 -7.06 19.06
N GLU A 272 -4.68 -5.95 18.60
CA GLU A 272 -5.05 -4.60 19.03
C GLU A 272 -6.52 -4.31 18.70
N ASN A 273 -6.94 -4.58 17.45
CA ASN A 273 -8.33 -4.43 17.02
C ASN A 273 -9.33 -5.35 17.76
N LEU A 274 -8.86 -6.47 18.33
CA LEU A 274 -9.69 -7.36 19.14
C LEU A 274 -9.84 -6.89 20.60
N LEU A 275 -8.89 -6.10 21.10
CA LEU A 275 -8.88 -5.60 22.47
C LEU A 275 -9.66 -4.29 22.62
N GLU A 276 -9.70 -3.47 21.56
CA GLU A 276 -10.49 -2.22 21.48
C GLU A 276 -11.98 -2.47 21.21
#